data_AF-G0JLP7-F1
#
_entry.id   AF-G0JLP7-F1
#
_cell.length_a   1.000
_cell.length_b   1.000
_cell.length_c   1.000
_cell.angle_alpha   90.00
_cell.angle_beta   90.00
_cell.angle_gamma   90.00
#
_symmetry.space_group_name_H-M   'P 1'
#
loop_
_entity.id
_entity.type
_entity.pdbx_description
1 polymer ?
#
loop_
_entity_poly.entity_id
_entity_poly.type
_entity_poly.pdbx_seq_one_letter_code
_entity_poly.pdbx_strand_id
1 'polypeptide(L)'
;MPIPLSTRGAPAQAINFDAWYTDGLLQIRKITEEHVLHTYSAIEIYLILNSLQQQFGQDPFPLANNVERLGHGDEQPGLGMTILQVGFDRRTAHAQGSSYLGPCLEHLGYCEWNGEHHKIQWHLTRETISDRQLLKDLSEQF
;
A
#
# COMPACT_ATOMS: atom_id res chain seq x y z
N MET A 1 17.28 -5.46 5.77
CA MET A 1 17.24 -6.91 5.45
C MET A 1 15.82 -7.18 5.01
N PRO A 2 15.55 -7.97 3.95
CA PRO A 2 14.19 -8.10 3.45
C PRO A 2 13.24 -8.68 4.50
N ILE A 3 12.08 -8.03 4.64
CA ILE A 3 11.00 -8.41 5.53
C ILE A 3 9.97 -9.21 4.73
N PRO A 4 9.72 -10.48 5.09
CA PRO A 4 8.73 -11.30 4.41
C PRO A 4 7.31 -10.87 4.83
N LEU A 5 6.47 -10.58 3.85
CA LEU A 5 5.07 -10.19 4.00
C LEU A 5 4.18 -10.98 3.02
N SER A 6 2.87 -10.81 3.15
CA SER A 6 1.90 -11.48 2.29
C SER A 6 0.72 -10.56 1.98
N THR A 7 0.21 -10.60 0.75
CA THR A 7 -0.99 -9.84 0.38
C THR A 7 -2.20 -10.34 1.17
N ARG A 8 -3.13 -9.45 1.53
CA ARG A 8 -4.36 -9.84 2.24
C ARG A 8 -5.35 -10.52 1.28
N GLY A 9 -6.26 -11.32 1.83
CA GLY A 9 -7.24 -12.11 1.08
C GLY A 9 -7.32 -13.57 1.55
N ALA A 10 -7.96 -14.43 0.75
CA ALA A 10 -8.03 -15.84 1.05
C ALA A 10 -6.62 -16.48 1.07
N PRO A 11 -6.29 -17.37 2.03
CA PRO A 11 -4.95 -17.96 2.14
C PRO A 11 -4.43 -18.62 0.87
N ALA A 12 -5.32 -19.24 0.08
CA ALA A 12 -4.97 -19.88 -1.20
C ALA A 12 -4.60 -18.90 -2.33
N GLN A 13 -4.91 -17.61 -2.16
CA GLN A 13 -4.66 -16.52 -3.11
C GLN A 13 -3.61 -15.53 -2.60
N ALA A 14 -3.14 -15.70 -1.36
CA ALA A 14 -2.16 -14.82 -0.75
C ALA A 14 -0.81 -14.96 -1.48
N ILE A 15 -0.24 -13.83 -1.91
CA ILE A 15 1.05 -13.77 -2.57
C ILE A 15 2.08 -13.37 -1.52
N ASN A 16 3.07 -14.23 -1.29
CA ASN A 16 4.19 -13.91 -0.41
C ASN A 16 5.23 -13.08 -1.16
N PHE A 17 5.75 -12.06 -0.49
CA PHE A 17 6.70 -11.11 -1.06
C PHE A 17 7.69 -10.63 0.01
N ASP A 18 8.83 -10.16 -0.46
CA ASP A 18 9.82 -9.46 0.35
C ASP A 18 9.65 -7.95 0.16
N ALA A 19 9.80 -7.21 1.26
CA ALA A 19 9.91 -5.76 1.23
C ALA A 19 11.15 -5.29 1.99
N TRP A 20 11.83 -4.25 1.51
CA TRP A 20 12.96 -3.63 2.18
C TRP A 20 13.06 -2.15 1.83
N TYR A 21 13.72 -1.37 2.68
CA TYR A 21 13.91 0.05 2.45
C TYR A 21 15.38 0.35 2.19
N THR A 22 15.67 0.91 1.01
CA THR A 22 17.04 1.28 0.62
C THR A 22 17.03 2.44 -0.35
N ASP A 23 18.06 3.29 -0.30
CA ASP A 23 18.20 4.48 -1.14
C ASP A 23 16.95 5.40 -1.14
N GLY A 24 16.22 5.45 -0.02
CA GLY A 24 15.02 6.28 0.12
C GLY A 24 13.75 5.70 -0.50
N LEU A 25 13.79 4.42 -0.92
CA LEU A 25 12.69 3.73 -1.57
C LEU A 25 12.33 2.45 -0.81
N LEU A 26 11.03 2.26 -0.57
CA LEU A 26 10.46 0.98 -0.23
C LEU A 26 10.40 0.14 -1.51
N GLN A 27 11.12 -0.97 -1.53
CA GLN A 27 11.16 -1.89 -2.66
C GLN A 27 10.41 -3.18 -2.29
N ILE A 28 9.62 -3.68 -3.24
CA ILE A 28 8.78 -4.86 -3.07
C ILE A 28 9.08 -5.84 -4.21
N ARG A 29 9.23 -7.11 -3.87
CA ARG A 29 9.50 -8.20 -4.82
C ARG A 29 8.78 -9.47 -4.39
N LYS A 30 8.12 -10.18 -5.31
CA LYS A 30 7.59 -11.52 -4.98
C LYS A 30 8.73 -12.49 -4.68
N ILE A 31 8.54 -13.40 -3.73
CA ILE A 31 9.59 -14.38 -3.37
C ILE A 31 10.02 -15.24 -4.58
N THR A 32 9.11 -15.45 -5.54
CA THR A 32 9.35 -16.24 -6.75
C THR A 32 9.99 -15.48 -7.91
N GLU A 33 10.23 -14.16 -7.76
CA GLU A 33 10.74 -13.31 -8.83
C GLU A 33 12.07 -12.69 -8.40
N GLU A 34 13.00 -12.51 -9.35
CA GLU A 34 14.31 -11.91 -9.05
C GLU A 34 14.29 -10.37 -9.10
N HIS A 35 13.33 -9.77 -9.81
CA HIS A 35 13.25 -8.34 -10.06
C HIS A 35 12.30 -7.62 -9.11
N VAL A 36 12.61 -6.37 -8.77
CA VAL A 36 11.71 -5.50 -8.01
C VAL A 36 10.43 -5.26 -8.81
N LEU A 37 9.29 -5.52 -8.18
CA LEU A 37 7.96 -5.40 -8.77
C LEU A 37 7.39 -4.00 -8.59
N HIS A 38 7.51 -3.45 -7.38
CA HIS A 38 7.01 -2.12 -7.03
C HIS A 38 8.02 -1.35 -6.18
N THR A 39 8.05 -0.03 -6.35
CA THR A 39 8.88 0.88 -5.57
C THR A 39 8.07 2.09 -5.14
N TYR A 40 8.17 2.48 -3.87
CA TYR A 40 7.50 3.67 -3.36
C TYR A 40 8.48 4.54 -2.58
N SER A 41 8.51 5.84 -2.86
CA SER A 41 9.29 6.76 -2.02
C SER A 41 8.57 7.09 -0.72
N ALA A 42 9.29 7.49 0.33
CA ALA A 42 8.66 7.93 1.58
C ALA A 42 7.70 9.12 1.36
N ILE A 43 8.05 10.04 0.45
CA ILE A 43 7.20 11.20 0.11
C ILE A 43 5.91 10.72 -0.56
N GLU A 44 6.01 9.77 -1.50
CA GLU A 44 4.85 9.21 -2.16
C GLU A 44 3.92 8.49 -1.17
N ILE A 45 4.48 7.66 -0.28
CA ILE A 45 3.71 6.98 0.75
C ILE A 45 3.02 7.99 1.67
N TYR A 46 3.71 9.06 2.05
CA TYR A 46 3.12 10.15 2.83
C TYR A 46 1.94 10.81 2.12
N LEU A 47 2.07 11.13 0.84
CA LEU A 47 0.99 11.74 0.05
C LEU A 47 -0.21 10.80 -0.08
N ILE A 48 0.01 9.50 -0.25
CA ILE A 48 -1.04 8.48 -0.29
C ILE A 48 -1.78 8.43 1.05
N LEU A 49 -1.04 8.31 2.16
CA LEU A 49 -1.62 8.25 3.51
C LEU A 49 -2.41 9.51 3.86
N ASN A 50 -1.87 10.69 3.55
CA ASN A 50 -2.54 11.97 3.78
C ASN A 50 -3.81 12.10 2.92
N SER A 51 -3.77 11.64 1.66
CA SER A 51 -4.95 11.65 0.80
C SER A 51 -6.04 10.69 1.30
N LEU A 52 -5.67 9.48 1.75
CA LEU A 52 -6.62 8.56 2.38
C LEU A 52 -7.24 9.16 3.64
N GLN A 53 -6.43 9.83 4.47
CA GLN A 53 -6.91 10.52 5.65
C GLN A 53 -7.92 11.63 5.31
N GLN A 54 -7.65 12.43 4.27
CA GLN A 54 -8.57 13.48 3.84
C GLN A 54 -9.89 12.91 3.29
N GLN A 55 -9.83 11.77 2.61
CA GLN A 55 -11.00 11.15 1.98
C GLN A 55 -11.86 10.33 2.97
N PHE A 56 -11.22 9.61 3.89
CA PHE A 56 -11.88 8.62 4.74
C PHE A 56 -11.74 8.89 6.23
N GLY A 57 -10.84 9.79 6.67
CA GLY A 57 -10.60 10.02 8.10
C GLY A 57 -10.10 8.75 8.80
N GLN A 58 -10.93 8.16 9.66
CA GLN A 58 -10.70 6.86 10.28
C GLN A 58 -11.68 5.78 9.78
N ASP A 59 -12.56 6.12 8.83
CA ASP A 59 -13.48 5.17 8.24
C ASP A 59 -12.72 4.15 7.36
N PRO A 60 -13.24 2.90 7.22
CA PRO A 60 -12.63 1.90 6.36
C PRO A 60 -12.65 2.29 4.88
N PHE A 61 -11.54 2.07 4.18
CA PHE A 61 -11.39 2.25 2.74
C PHE A 61 -11.02 0.95 2.04
N PRO A 62 -11.52 0.71 0.81
CA PRO A 62 -11.26 -0.53 0.09
C PRO A 62 -9.87 -0.57 -0.56
N LEU A 63 -9.41 -1.78 -0.88
CA LEU A 63 -8.21 -2.02 -1.71
C LEU A 63 -8.29 -1.32 -3.08
N ALA A 64 -9.48 -1.26 -3.70
CA ALA A 64 -9.76 -0.63 -5.00
C ALA A 64 -8.70 -0.98 -6.08
N ASN A 65 -8.71 -2.23 -6.54
CA ASN A 65 -7.75 -2.76 -7.52
C ASN A 65 -8.38 -3.39 -8.78
N ASN A 66 -9.66 -3.17 -9.07
CA ASN A 66 -10.28 -3.68 -10.30
C ASN A 66 -9.68 -2.96 -11.50
N VAL A 67 -8.71 -3.62 -12.13
CA VAL A 67 -7.86 -3.12 -13.22
C VAL A 67 -8.65 -2.46 -14.35
N GLU A 68 -9.76 -3.08 -14.78
CA GLU A 68 -10.61 -2.55 -15.85
C GLU A 68 -11.24 -1.23 -15.42
N ARG A 69 -11.82 -1.18 -14.21
CA ARG A 69 -12.43 0.05 -13.69
C ARG A 69 -11.40 1.13 -13.35
N LEU A 70 -10.21 0.73 -12.87
CA LEU A 70 -9.09 1.61 -12.57
C LEU A 70 -8.59 2.32 -13.83
N GLY A 71 -8.50 1.60 -14.94
CA GLY A 71 -8.12 2.16 -16.24
C GLY A 71 -9.16 3.10 -16.85
N HIS A 72 -10.43 2.97 -16.45
CA HIS A 72 -11.54 3.82 -16.90
C HIS A 72 -11.88 4.96 -15.93
N GLY A 73 -11.29 5.01 -14.73
CA GLY A 73 -11.60 6.00 -13.70
C GLY A 73 -12.94 5.79 -12.99
N ASP A 74 -13.60 4.65 -13.23
CA ASP A 74 -14.91 4.29 -12.67
C ASP A 74 -14.79 3.42 -11.41
N GLU A 75 -13.60 3.33 -10.83
CA GLU A 75 -13.36 2.56 -9.62
C GLU A 75 -13.77 3.33 -8.35
N GLN A 76 -14.21 2.60 -7.34
CA GLN A 76 -14.52 3.17 -6.04
C GLN A 76 -13.26 3.80 -5.42
N PRO A 77 -13.36 4.99 -4.78
CA PRO A 77 -12.27 5.55 -4.01
C PRO A 77 -11.70 4.54 -3.00
N GLY A 78 -10.38 4.46 -2.89
CA GLY A 78 -9.68 3.48 -2.06
C GLY A 78 -8.18 3.52 -2.31
N LEU A 79 -7.43 2.55 -1.77
CA LEU A 79 -5.96 2.57 -1.80
C LEU A 79 -5.40 2.62 -3.23
N GLY A 80 -5.83 1.72 -4.13
CA GLY A 80 -5.34 1.71 -5.51
C GLY A 80 -5.68 2.99 -6.29
N MET A 81 -6.92 3.48 -6.17
CA MET A 81 -7.30 4.77 -6.78
C MET A 81 -6.49 5.95 -6.23
N THR A 82 -6.21 5.98 -4.93
CA THR A 82 -5.36 7.01 -4.35
C THR A 82 -3.94 6.93 -4.91
N ILE A 83 -3.33 5.74 -4.98
CA ILE A 83 -2.01 5.57 -5.62
C ILE A 83 -2.02 6.09 -7.05
N LEU A 84 -3.07 5.78 -7.83
CA LEU A 84 -3.18 6.25 -9.22
C LEU A 84 -3.26 7.78 -9.32
N GLN A 85 -3.96 8.43 -8.39
CA GLN A 85 -4.24 9.86 -8.43
C GLN A 85 -3.11 10.73 -7.86
N VAL A 86 -2.56 10.33 -6.71
CA VAL A 86 -1.57 11.13 -5.96
C VAL A 86 -0.16 10.55 -6.00
N GLY A 87 0.00 9.29 -6.41
CA GLY A 87 1.30 8.67 -6.61
C GLY A 87 2.09 9.37 -7.72
N PHE A 88 3.40 9.20 -7.68
CA PHE A 88 4.27 9.79 -8.69
C PHE A 88 4.17 9.06 -10.03
N ASP A 89 3.82 7.78 -9.98
CA ASP A 89 3.55 6.97 -11.16
C ASP A 89 2.04 6.72 -11.34
N ARG A 90 1.48 7.35 -12.38
CA ARG A 90 0.05 7.27 -12.72
C ARG A 90 -0.31 6.08 -13.61
N ARG A 91 0.54 5.06 -13.69
CA ARG A 91 0.23 3.82 -14.42
C ARG A 91 -0.64 2.92 -13.57
N THR A 92 -1.63 2.30 -14.18
CA THR A 92 -2.50 1.27 -13.57
C THR A 92 -1.68 0.15 -12.91
N ALA A 93 -0.53 -0.22 -13.49
CA ALA A 93 0.38 -1.22 -12.92
C ALA A 93 0.98 -0.80 -11.56
N HIS A 94 1.24 0.49 -11.35
CA HIS A 94 1.73 1.00 -10.07
C HIS A 94 0.63 1.00 -9.00
N ALA A 95 -0.58 1.37 -9.41
CA ALA A 95 -1.77 1.37 -8.56
C ALA A 95 -2.23 -0.05 -8.17
N GLN A 96 -1.99 -1.06 -9.02
CA GLN A 96 -2.15 -2.47 -8.66
C GLN A 96 -1.21 -2.89 -7.53
N GLY A 97 -0.11 -2.17 -7.31
CA GLY A 97 0.79 -2.38 -6.18
C GLY A 97 0.15 -2.12 -4.81
N SER A 98 -1.05 -1.54 -4.76
CA SER A 98 -1.87 -1.39 -3.54
C SER A 98 -2.02 -2.67 -2.73
N SER A 99 -2.11 -3.84 -3.39
CA SER A 99 -2.23 -5.14 -2.68
C SER A 99 -0.98 -5.52 -1.90
N TYR A 100 0.17 -4.95 -2.26
CA TYR A 100 1.46 -5.13 -1.57
C TYR A 100 1.74 -3.98 -0.60
N LEU A 101 1.43 -2.74 -1.00
CA LEU A 101 1.63 -1.57 -0.14
C LEU A 101 0.76 -1.64 1.12
N GLY A 102 -0.48 -2.11 1.03
CA GLY A 102 -1.39 -2.27 2.19
C GLY A 102 -0.75 -3.05 3.36
N PRO A 103 -0.27 -4.30 3.15
CA PRO A 103 0.46 -5.05 4.17
C PRO A 103 1.72 -4.36 4.69
N CYS A 104 2.46 -3.60 3.87
CA CYS A 104 3.61 -2.82 4.35
C CYS A 104 3.17 -1.71 5.31
N LEU A 105 2.09 -1.00 5.00
CA LEU A 105 1.51 0.04 5.87
C LEU A 105 0.92 -0.55 7.15
N GLU A 106 0.39 -1.76 7.08
CA GLU A 106 -0.06 -2.52 8.24
C GLU A 106 1.12 -2.93 9.13
N HIS A 107 2.21 -3.42 8.55
CA HIS A 107 3.43 -3.75 9.27
C HIS A 107 3.99 -2.54 10.05
N LEU A 108 3.99 -1.35 9.42
CA LEU A 108 4.41 -0.09 10.05
C LEU A 108 3.40 0.47 11.07
N GLY A 109 2.22 -0.16 11.20
CA GLY A 109 1.16 0.28 12.10
C GLY A 109 0.51 1.61 11.70
N TYR A 110 0.39 1.89 10.39
CA TYR A 110 -0.38 3.01 9.85
C TYR A 110 -1.78 2.61 9.39
N CYS A 111 -1.92 1.34 9.00
CA CYS A 111 -3.19 0.76 8.58
C CYS A 111 -3.47 -0.49 9.42
N GLU A 112 -4.73 -0.86 9.52
CA GLU A 112 -5.13 -2.18 10.04
C GLU A 112 -6.19 -2.77 9.10
N TRP A 113 -5.99 -4.04 8.76
CA TRP A 113 -6.86 -4.79 7.86
C TRP A 113 -8.11 -5.26 8.60
N ASN A 114 -9.27 -5.20 7.94
CA ASN A 114 -10.55 -5.65 8.51
C ASN A 114 -10.66 -7.17 8.77
N GLY A 115 -9.64 -7.97 8.43
CA GLY A 115 -9.63 -9.42 8.62
C GLY A 115 -10.46 -10.22 7.60
N GLU A 116 -11.06 -9.54 6.62
CA GLU A 116 -11.97 -10.17 5.66
C GLU A 116 -11.25 -10.66 4.40
N HIS A 117 -11.52 -11.91 4.00
CA HIS A 117 -10.96 -12.49 2.77
C HIS A 117 -11.51 -11.87 1.48
N HIS A 118 -12.70 -11.27 1.56
CA HIS A 118 -13.39 -10.60 0.46
C HIS A 118 -13.73 -9.17 0.87
N LYS A 119 -13.80 -8.25 -0.10
CA LYS A 119 -13.99 -6.82 0.19
C LYS A 119 -12.94 -6.33 1.19
N ILE A 120 -11.68 -6.59 0.85
CA ILE A 120 -10.52 -6.20 1.66
C ILE A 120 -10.57 -4.68 1.87
N GLN A 121 -10.57 -4.29 3.14
CA GLN A 121 -10.53 -2.90 3.55
C GLN A 121 -9.46 -2.71 4.61
N TRP A 122 -8.91 -1.49 4.64
CA TRP A 122 -8.10 -1.01 5.74
C TRP A 122 -8.75 0.20 6.37
N HIS A 123 -8.44 0.45 7.62
CA HIS A 123 -8.63 1.76 8.23
C HIS A 123 -7.28 2.33 8.69
N LEU A 124 -7.18 3.65 8.73
CA LEU A 124 -6.01 4.30 9.30
C LEU A 124 -6.05 4.13 10.81
N THR A 125 -4.90 3.80 11.41
CA THR A 125 -4.78 3.64 12.88
C THR A 125 -4.31 4.93 13.57
N ARG A 126 -3.94 5.95 12.78
CA ARG A 126 -3.37 7.20 13.26
C ARG A 126 -4.17 8.39 12.72
N GLU A 127 -4.53 9.30 13.61
CA GLU A 127 -5.18 10.57 13.26
C GLU A 127 -4.21 11.61 12.69
N THR A 128 -2.91 11.47 12.91
CA THR A 128 -1.91 12.37 12.33
C THR A 128 -0.76 11.54 11.77
N ILE A 129 -0.48 11.76 10.49
CA ILE A 129 0.65 11.13 9.79
C ILE A 129 1.76 12.17 9.65
N SER A 130 2.91 11.90 10.26
CA SER A 130 4.11 12.72 10.09
C SER A 130 5.03 12.08 9.06
N ASP A 131 5.49 12.90 8.11
CA ASP A 131 6.52 12.55 7.12
C ASP A 131 7.83 12.08 7.77
N ARG A 132 8.30 12.77 8.82
CA ARG A 132 9.51 12.43 9.55
C ARG A 132 9.39 11.09 10.28
N GLN A 133 8.25 10.87 10.93
CA GLN A 133 8.01 9.59 11.61
C GLN A 133 7.90 8.46 10.59
N LEU A 134 7.24 8.68 9.45
CA LEU A 134 7.13 7.69 8.38
C LEU A 134 8.51 7.32 7.82
N LEU A 135 9.35 8.32 7.55
CA LEU A 135 10.72 8.07 7.07
C LEU A 135 11.52 7.25 8.09
N LYS A 136 11.40 7.59 9.38
CA LYS A 136 12.05 6.84 10.46
C LYS A 136 11.55 5.40 10.51
N ASP A 137 10.22 5.20 10.54
CA ASP A 137 9.58 3.88 10.61
C ASP A 137 10.00 3.01 9.41
N LEU A 138 10.03 3.58 8.20
CA LEU A 138 10.53 2.89 7.00
C LEU A 138 12.00 2.47 7.15
N SER A 139 12.86 3.35 7.65
CA SER A 139 14.30 3.07 7.78
C SER A 139 14.67 2.09 8.90
N GLU A 140 13.83 1.98 9.93
CA GLU A 140 14.10 1.15 11.10
C GLU A 140 13.43 -0.23 11.01
N GLN A 141 12.31 -0.33 10.28
CA GLN A 141 11.51 -1.56 10.21
C GLN A 141 11.69 -2.36 8.91
N PHE A 142 12.31 -1.79 7.86
CA PHE A 142 12.60 -2.44 6.57
C PHE A 142 14.08 -2.29 6.15
#